data_AF-A0A923Q0L0-F1
#
_entry.id   AF-A0A923Q0L0-F1
#
_cell.length_a   1.000
_cell.length_b   1.000
_cell.length_c   1.000
_cell.angle_alpha   90.00
_cell.angle_beta   90.00
_cell.angle_gamma   90.00
#
_symmetry.space_group_name_H-M   'P 1'
#
loop_
_entity.id
_entity.type
_entity.pdbx_description
1 polymer ?
#
loop_
_entity_poly.entity_id
_entity_poly.type
_entity_poly.pdbx_seq_one_letter_code
_entity_poly.pdbx_strand_id
1 'polypeptide(L)'
;MNRFFLAATLFGAPGLFAAGGGQATAYEQAVASYIDGATEQMRAIRAEVDVATAKAGDAGKRAYAEVYRGLDQCDAMVAQLRVSGPKDFDLIKARFETTRTRMVAALGNVRKSPPPDQPSATD
;
A
#
# COMPACT_ATOMS: atom_id res chain seq x y z
N MET A 1 14.83 -61.69 -49.05
CA MET A 1 16.09 -60.90 -49.13
C MET A 1 16.19 -60.01 -47.90
N ASN A 2 17.35 -60.05 -47.23
CA ASN A 2 17.93 -59.20 -46.14
C ASN A 2 17.01 -58.66 -45.03
N ARG A 3 17.07 -59.08 -43.76
CA ARG A 3 18.14 -59.14 -42.73
C ARG A 3 18.65 -57.76 -42.22
N PHE A 4 18.73 -57.70 -40.87
CA PHE A 4 19.50 -56.82 -39.98
C PHE A 4 18.88 -55.47 -39.58
N PHE A 5 18.98 -54.96 -38.34
CA PHE A 5 19.23 -55.43 -36.95
C PHE A 5 19.28 -54.14 -36.07
N LEU A 6 19.35 -54.31 -34.74
CA LEU A 6 19.64 -53.33 -33.66
C LEU A 6 18.49 -52.38 -33.25
N ALA A 7 17.96 -52.33 -32.02
CA ALA A 7 18.41 -52.54 -30.62
C ALA A 7 18.67 -51.22 -29.85
N ALA A 8 18.14 -51.20 -28.62
CA ALA A 8 18.49 -50.37 -27.46
C ALA A 8 18.17 -48.85 -27.60
N THR A 9 17.67 -48.12 -26.60
CA THR A 9 17.82 -48.18 -25.13
C THR A 9 16.77 -47.24 -24.51
N LEU A 10 16.04 -47.66 -23.48
CA LEU A 10 16.11 -47.14 -22.09
C LEU A 10 16.18 -45.61 -21.92
N PHE A 11 15.17 -45.08 -21.20
CA PHE A 11 15.08 -43.85 -20.36
C PHE A 11 13.69 -43.26 -20.59
N GLY A 12 12.83 -42.95 -19.62
CA GLY A 12 12.91 -42.91 -18.18
C GLY A 12 11.68 -42.13 -17.69
N ALA A 13 11.00 -42.69 -16.69
CA ALA A 13 10.16 -42.06 -15.66
C ALA A 13 8.99 -41.09 -16.03
N PRO A 14 7.89 -41.15 -15.25
CA PRO A 14 6.80 -40.18 -15.27
C PRO A 14 7.21 -38.90 -14.52
N GLY A 15 6.99 -37.73 -15.12
CA GLY A 15 7.03 -36.43 -14.43
C GLY A 15 5.99 -35.54 -15.10
N LEU A 16 4.87 -35.14 -14.48
CA LEU A 16 4.70 -34.61 -13.12
C LEU A 16 5.62 -33.43 -12.85
N PHE A 17 5.65 -32.48 -13.79
CA PHE A 17 6.00 -31.09 -13.53
C PHE A 17 4.98 -30.18 -14.23
N ALA A 18 3.76 -30.15 -13.68
CA ALA A 18 2.92 -28.98 -13.82
C ALA A 18 3.56 -27.89 -12.95
N ALA A 19 4.27 -26.97 -13.60
CA ALA A 19 4.95 -25.86 -12.99
C ALA A 19 3.96 -24.96 -12.22
N GLY A 20 3.96 -25.08 -10.89
CA GLY A 20 4.15 -23.96 -9.96
C GLY A 20 3.29 -22.70 -10.16
N GLY A 21 2.02 -22.81 -10.51
CA GLY A 21 1.05 -21.75 -10.27
C GLY A 21 0.67 -21.74 -8.79
N GLY A 22 1.58 -21.28 -7.92
CA GLY A 22 1.33 -21.18 -6.48
C GLY A 22 0.12 -20.29 -6.24
N GLN A 23 -1.00 -20.88 -5.83
CA GLN A 23 -2.13 -20.10 -5.31
C GLN A 23 -1.59 -19.27 -4.15
N ALA A 24 -1.65 -17.95 -4.29
CA ALA A 24 -1.37 -17.06 -3.17
C ALA A 24 -2.20 -17.55 -1.98
N THR A 25 -1.53 -17.83 -0.86
CA THR A 25 -2.18 -18.36 0.33
C THR A 25 -3.26 -17.38 0.80
N ALA A 26 -4.27 -17.84 1.54
CA ALA A 26 -5.31 -16.95 2.08
C ALA A 26 -4.72 -15.76 2.85
N TYR A 27 -3.56 -15.97 3.49
CA TYR A 27 -2.79 -14.92 4.14
C TYR A 27 -2.24 -13.88 3.14
N GLU A 28 -1.58 -14.32 2.06
CA GLU A 28 -1.03 -13.43 1.03
C GLU A 28 -2.13 -12.61 0.34
N GLN A 29 -3.31 -13.21 0.09
CA GLN A 29 -4.46 -12.50 -0.44
C GLN A 29 -4.99 -11.44 0.53
N ALA A 30 -5.08 -11.76 1.83
CA ALA A 30 -5.51 -10.80 2.85
C ALA A 30 -4.52 -9.64 3.01
N VAL A 31 -3.21 -9.93 2.97
CA VAL A 31 -2.14 -8.93 3.00
C VAL A 31 -2.23 -8.01 1.78
N ALA A 32 -2.36 -8.57 0.57
CA ALA A 32 -2.50 -7.78 -0.66
C ALA A 32 -3.73 -6.88 -0.61
N SER A 33 -4.90 -7.44 -0.24
CA SER A 33 -6.15 -6.66 -0.12
C SER A 33 -6.03 -5.52 0.90
N TYR A 34 -5.35 -5.76 2.03
CA TYR A 34 -5.12 -4.72 3.02
C TYR A 34 -4.22 -3.60 2.47
N ILE A 35 -3.12 -3.95 1.81
CA ILE A 35 -2.17 -2.99 1.22
C ILE A 35 -2.86 -2.15 0.15
N ASP A 36 -3.66 -2.75 -0.71
CA ASP A 36 -4.40 -2.04 -1.76
C ASP A 36 -5.41 -1.07 -1.16
N GLY A 37 -6.17 -1.50 -0.15
CA GLY A 37 -7.09 -0.64 0.59
C GLY A 37 -6.38 0.53 1.29
N ALA A 38 -5.24 0.27 1.93
CA ALA A 38 -4.43 1.30 2.57
C ALA A 38 -3.87 2.30 1.54
N THR A 39 -3.40 1.82 0.39
CA THR A 39 -2.88 2.64 -0.70
C THR A 39 -3.97 3.58 -1.24
N GLU A 40 -5.15 3.03 -1.55
CA GLU A 40 -6.26 3.83 -2.09
C GLU A 40 -6.76 4.85 -1.06
N GLN A 41 -6.81 4.48 0.22
CA GLN A 41 -7.14 5.43 1.28
C GLN A 41 -6.14 6.58 1.38
N MET A 42 -4.83 6.31 1.33
CA MET A 42 -3.82 7.38 1.41
C MET A 42 -3.87 8.29 0.18
N ARG A 43 -4.12 7.70 -1.00
CA ARG A 43 -4.34 8.46 -2.24
C ARG A 43 -5.54 9.39 -2.14
N ALA A 44 -6.67 8.90 -1.62
CA ALA A 44 -7.88 9.72 -1.44
C ALA A 44 -7.65 10.88 -0.48
N ILE A 45 -6.99 10.63 0.66
CA ILE A 45 -6.66 11.68 1.64
C ILE A 45 -5.69 12.69 1.02
N ARG A 46 -4.67 12.24 0.29
CA ARG A 46 -3.72 13.14 -0.37
C ARG A 46 -4.42 14.05 -1.38
N ALA A 47 -5.29 13.50 -2.22
CA ALA A 47 -6.08 14.30 -3.16
C ALA A 47 -6.95 15.36 -2.45
N GLU A 48 -7.54 15.01 -1.31
CA GLU A 48 -8.30 15.96 -0.50
C GLU A 48 -7.41 17.09 0.05
N VAL A 49 -6.26 16.73 0.62
CA VAL A 49 -5.28 17.67 1.17
C VAL A 49 -4.72 18.58 0.07
N ASP A 50 -4.47 18.06 -1.13
CA ASP A 50 -4.01 18.83 -2.28
C ASP A 50 -5.04 19.89 -2.69
N VAL A 51 -6.32 19.52 -2.78
CA VAL A 51 -7.42 20.45 -3.09
C VAL A 51 -7.56 21.52 -2.00
N ALA A 52 -7.44 21.14 -0.73
CA ALA A 52 -7.55 22.06 0.39
C ALA A 52 -6.34 23.02 0.47
N THR A 53 -5.14 22.51 0.23
CA THR A 53 -3.89 23.30 0.22
C THR A 53 -3.85 24.27 -0.95
N ALA A 54 -4.37 23.90 -2.12
CA ALA A 54 -4.46 24.78 -3.29
C ALA A 54 -5.33 26.03 -3.02
N LYS A 55 -6.32 25.90 -2.14
CA LYS A 55 -7.21 27.00 -1.72
C LYS A 55 -6.70 27.75 -0.48
N ALA A 56 -5.58 27.33 0.09
CA ALA A 56 -5.04 27.88 1.32
C ALA A 56 -4.03 29.01 1.08
N GLY A 57 -4.14 30.07 1.90
CA GLY A 57 -3.06 31.04 2.09
C GLY A 57 -1.81 30.43 2.76
N ASP A 58 -0.75 31.21 2.92
CA ASP A 58 0.54 30.72 3.41
C ASP A 58 0.48 30.13 4.82
N ALA A 59 -0.38 30.66 5.70
CA ALA A 59 -0.63 30.09 7.02
C ALA A 59 -1.24 28.68 6.92
N GLY A 60 -2.11 28.44 5.93
CA GLY A 60 -2.72 27.14 5.70
C GLY A 60 -1.81 26.11 5.06
N LYS A 61 -0.95 26.52 4.13
CA LYS A 61 0.09 25.64 3.60
C LYS A 61 1.01 25.12 4.70
N ARG A 62 1.34 25.95 5.71
CA ARG A 62 2.10 25.52 6.90
C ARG A 62 1.31 24.53 7.76
N ALA A 63 0.01 24.77 7.96
CA ALA A 63 -0.84 23.85 8.71
C ALA A 63 -0.96 22.46 8.04
N TYR A 64 -1.03 22.41 6.71
CA TYR A 64 -1.05 21.16 5.96
C TYR A 64 0.32 20.47 5.85
N ALA A 65 1.43 21.17 6.09
CA ALA A 65 2.76 20.56 6.01
C ALA A 65 2.95 19.37 6.97
N GLU A 66 2.37 19.45 8.19
CA GLU A 66 2.36 18.33 9.14
C GLU A 66 1.51 17.15 8.64
N VAL A 67 0.40 17.43 7.95
CA VAL A 67 -0.45 16.40 7.34
C VAL A 67 0.30 15.69 6.21
N TYR A 68 1.01 16.43 5.34
CA TYR A 68 1.85 15.85 4.29
C TYR A 68 2.97 14.98 4.84
N ARG A 69 3.63 15.39 5.92
CA ARG A 69 4.64 14.54 6.60
C ARG A 69 4.03 13.23 7.09
N GLY A 70 2.82 13.27 7.64
CA GLY A 70 2.08 12.07 8.03
C GLY A 70 1.75 11.16 6.84
N LEU A 71 1.30 11.74 5.72
CA LEU A 71 1.01 11.02 4.48
C LEU A 71 2.27 10.34 3.93
N ASP A 72 3.39 11.06 3.85
CA ASP A 72 4.66 10.52 3.36
C ASP A 72 5.17 9.37 4.25
N GLN A 73 5.00 9.47 5.57
CA GLN A 73 5.32 8.39 6.51
C GLN A 73 4.41 7.17 6.29
N CYS A 74 3.12 7.39 6.09
CA CYS A 74 2.16 6.33 5.78
C CYS A 74 2.50 5.63 4.46
N ASP A 75 2.81 6.39 3.41
CA ASP A 75 3.18 5.84 2.09
C ASP A 75 4.47 5.00 2.18
N ALA A 76 5.47 5.47 2.94
CA ALA A 76 6.68 4.71 3.20
C ALA A 76 6.40 3.38 3.95
N MET A 77 5.50 3.38 4.92
CA MET A 77 5.10 2.16 5.64
C MET A 77 4.31 1.20 4.75
N VAL A 78 3.41 1.70 3.90
CA VAL A 78 2.69 0.87 2.91
C VAL A 78 3.66 0.23 1.92
N ALA A 79 4.69 0.96 1.47
CA ALA A 79 5.75 0.41 0.64
C ALA A 79 6.55 -0.69 1.39
N GLN A 80 6.82 -0.52 2.69
CA GLN A 80 7.45 -1.55 3.51
C GLN A 80 6.57 -2.79 3.70
N LEU A 81 5.24 -2.61 3.87
CA LEU A 81 4.28 -3.73 3.97
C LEU A 81 4.31 -4.65 2.76
N ARG A 82 4.55 -4.10 1.55
CA ARG A 82 4.61 -4.87 0.30
C ARG A 82 5.78 -5.85 0.21
N VAL A 83 6.85 -5.60 0.95
CA VAL A 83 8.09 -6.38 0.87
C VAL A 83 8.45 -7.07 2.19
N SER A 84 7.63 -6.91 3.23
CA SER A 84 7.88 -7.49 4.55
C SER A 84 7.33 -8.90 4.67
N GLY A 85 8.04 -9.72 5.45
CA GLY A 85 7.55 -11.04 5.84
C GLY A 85 6.51 -10.96 6.98
N PRO A 86 5.84 -12.07 7.31
CA PRO A 86 4.72 -12.08 8.25
C PRO A 86 5.02 -11.49 9.63
N LYS A 87 6.23 -11.73 10.13
CA LYS A 87 6.69 -11.23 11.44
C LYS A 87 6.77 -9.69 11.48
N ASP A 88 7.23 -9.08 10.40
CA ASP A 88 7.42 -7.63 10.32
C ASP A 88 6.14 -6.92 9.86
N PHE A 89 5.28 -7.62 9.10
CA PHE A 89 4.01 -7.10 8.61
C PHE A 89 3.14 -6.56 9.75
N ASP A 90 2.92 -7.34 10.81
CA ASP A 90 2.07 -6.92 11.93
C ASP A 90 2.63 -5.70 12.68
N LEU A 91 3.96 -5.63 12.83
CA LEU A 91 4.63 -4.51 13.47
C LEU A 91 4.50 -3.23 12.63
N ILE A 92 4.75 -3.33 11.32
CA ILE A 92 4.65 -2.20 10.39
C ILE A 92 3.19 -1.76 10.27
N LYS A 93 2.25 -2.71 10.21
CA LYS A 93 0.81 -2.44 10.18
C LYS A 93 0.37 -1.65 11.41
N ALA A 94 0.76 -2.07 12.62
CA ALA A 94 0.42 -1.35 13.85
C ALA A 94 0.96 0.08 13.87
N ARG A 95 2.19 0.29 13.35
CA ARG A 95 2.79 1.62 13.20
C ARG A 95 2.03 2.45 12.17
N PHE A 96 1.71 1.88 11.01
CA PHE A 96 0.93 2.54 9.97
C PHE A 96 -0.42 3.01 10.51
N GLU A 97 -1.15 2.13 11.21
CA GLU A 97 -2.46 2.44 11.80
C GLU A 97 -2.38 3.58 12.83
N THR A 98 -1.34 3.59 13.65
CA THR A 98 -1.09 4.65 14.63
C THR A 98 -0.79 5.99 13.94
N THR A 99 0.11 5.99 12.96
CA THR A 99 0.48 7.19 12.19
C THR A 99 -0.73 7.73 11.41
N ARG A 100 -1.48 6.84 10.75
CA ARG A 100 -2.72 7.18 10.03
C ARG A 100 -3.71 7.87 10.95
N THR A 101 -3.95 7.31 12.14
CA THR A 101 -4.89 7.89 13.11
C THR A 101 -4.47 9.29 13.55
N ARG A 102 -3.18 9.49 13.84
CA ARG A 102 -2.64 10.81 14.22
C ARG A 102 -2.76 11.82 13.07
N MET A 103 -2.44 11.41 11.85
CA MET A 103 -2.54 12.23 10.65
C MET A 103 -4.00 12.63 10.38
N VAL A 104 -4.95 11.69 10.45
CA VAL A 104 -6.38 11.99 10.28
C VAL A 104 -6.88 12.95 11.36
N ALA A 105 -6.42 12.80 12.61
CA ALA A 105 -6.74 13.75 13.67
C ALA A 105 -6.15 15.15 13.39
N ALA A 106 -4.91 15.23 12.90
CA ALA A 106 -4.30 16.50 12.49
C ALA A 106 -5.09 17.16 11.35
N LEU A 107 -5.48 16.41 10.33
CA LEU A 107 -6.33 16.89 9.24
C LEU A 107 -7.68 17.40 9.78
N GLY A 108 -8.30 16.66 10.71
CA GLY A 108 -9.53 17.08 11.38
C GLY A 108 -9.39 18.40 12.14
N ASN A 109 -8.25 18.65 12.78
CA ASN A 109 -7.97 19.92 13.46
C ASN A 109 -7.84 21.07 12.46
N VAL A 110 -7.12 20.86 11.34
CA VAL A 110 -7.01 21.87 10.28
C VAL A 110 -8.37 22.20 9.66
N ARG A 111 -9.27 21.21 9.52
CA ARG A 111 -10.64 21.44 9.02
C ARG A 111 -11.51 22.24 9.99
N LYS A 112 -11.42 21.99 11.30
CA LYS A 112 -12.23 22.67 12.34
C LYS A 112 -11.76 24.09 12.63
N SER A 113 -10.48 24.33 12.45
CA SER A 113 -9.86 25.64 12.66
C SER A 113 -9.08 26.00 11.40
N PRO A 114 -9.80 26.32 10.30
CA PRO A 114 -9.13 26.73 9.08
C PRO A 114 -8.30 27.99 9.39
N PRO A 115 -7.07 28.06 8.87
CA PRO A 115 -6.21 29.22 9.04
C PRO A 115 -6.93 30.50 8.61
N PRO A 116 -6.64 31.65 9.24
CA PRO A 116 -7.37 32.90 9.03
C PRO A 116 -7.39 33.40 7.57
N ASP A 117 -6.47 32.90 6.73
CA ASP A 117 -6.35 33.24 5.32
C ASP A 117 -7.11 32.29 4.38
N GLN A 118 -7.78 31.26 4.92
CA GLN A 118 -8.73 30.46 4.14
C GLN A 118 -10.12 31.11 4.23
N PRO A 119 -10.85 31.22 3.12
CA PRO A 119 -12.25 31.59 3.21
C PRO A 119 -12.94 30.54 4.07
N SER A 120 -13.44 30.96 5.25
CA SER A 120 -14.38 30.15 6.02
C SER A 120 -15.44 29.66 5.04
N ALA A 121 -15.73 28.36 5.03
CA ALA A 121 -16.91 27.89 4.34
C ALA A 121 -18.11 28.55 5.04
N THR A 122 -18.54 29.71 4.52
CA THR A 122 -19.77 30.38 4.90
C THR A 122 -20.90 29.43 4.53
N ASP A 123 -21.62 28.95 5.55
CA ASP A 123 -23.01 28.50 5.46
C ASP A 123 -23.87 29.55 4.75
#